data_AF-A0A2E0KZK8-F1
#
_entry.id   AF-A0A2E0KZK8-F1
#
_cell.length_a   1.000
_cell.length_b   1.000
_cell.length_c   1.000
_cell.angle_alpha   90.00
_cell.angle_beta   90.00
_cell.angle_gamma   90.00
#
_symmetry.space_group_name_H-M   'P 1'
#
loop_
_entity.id
_entity.type
_entity.pdbx_description
1 polymer ?
#
loop_
_entity_poly.entity_id
_entity_poly.type
_entity_poly.pdbx_seq_one_letter_code
_entity_poly.pdbx_strand_id
1 'polypeptide(L)'
;MSTVNAGNPNDPETEPTGGIPWVALLLGGLALIFVVLVGPRVVGVLFGIMAPPEPPVPPNARLLTYSREAYGVDVWTYDTTQDICDLVLFFKEQGGDCPIFPPRCATKTDSVPQSSPDLIAQCVGDMEFSVFAMRWQFAIPVRSISPQRPRFDLSREIFWTGDLPPASR
;
A
#
# COMPACT_ATOMS: atom_id res chain seq x y z
N MET A 1 36.12 56.42 26.42
CA MET A 1 37.51 55.93 26.26
C MET A 1 37.45 54.69 25.37
N SER A 2 37.90 54.80 24.13
CA SER A 2 37.81 53.76 23.10
C SER A 2 39.23 53.33 22.75
N THR A 3 39.62 52.10 23.08
CA THR A 3 40.95 51.57 22.76
C THR A 3 40.92 51.02 21.34
N VAL A 4 41.68 51.67 20.45
CA VAL A 4 41.95 51.20 19.09
C VAL A 4 42.85 49.98 19.19
N ASN A 5 42.33 48.81 18.81
CA ASN A 5 43.10 47.57 18.72
C ASN A 5 43.89 47.61 17.40
N ALA A 6 45.15 47.99 17.45
CA ALA A 6 46.05 47.97 16.31
C ALA A 6 46.41 46.49 16.03
N GLY A 7 45.85 45.93 14.95
CA GLY A 7 46.16 44.58 14.48
C GLY A 7 47.67 44.39 14.28
N ASN A 8 48.14 43.19 14.57
CA ASN A 8 49.55 42.83 14.55
C ASN A 8 50.05 42.81 13.09
N PRO A 9 51.11 43.56 12.72
CA PRO A 9 51.63 43.60 11.36
C PRO A 9 52.27 42.29 10.86
N ASN A 10 52.27 41.25 11.71
CA ASN A 10 52.76 39.91 11.37
C ASN A 10 51.62 38.89 11.16
N ASP A 11 50.36 39.33 11.07
CA ASP A 11 49.29 38.40 10.73
C ASP A 11 49.51 37.94 9.28
N PRO A 12 49.78 36.64 9.05
CA PRO A 12 50.05 36.14 7.71
C PRO A 12 48.78 36.35 6.87
N GLU A 13 48.90 37.10 5.77
CA GLU A 13 47.88 37.13 4.74
C GLU A 13 47.71 35.70 4.22
N THR A 14 46.63 35.03 4.62
CA THR A 14 46.21 33.79 3.98
C THR A 14 45.80 34.11 2.55
N GLU A 15 46.77 34.09 1.63
CA GLU A 15 46.50 34.05 0.21
C GLU A 15 45.59 32.84 -0.05
N PRO A 16 44.39 33.03 -0.64
CA PRO A 16 43.54 31.93 -1.01
C PRO A 16 44.26 31.15 -2.10
N THR A 17 44.88 30.05 -1.72
CA THR A 17 45.60 29.15 -2.63
C THR A 17 44.56 28.58 -3.59
N GLY A 18 44.53 29.10 -4.82
CA GLY A 18 43.55 28.80 -5.87
C GLY A 18 43.66 27.40 -6.46
N GLY A 19 43.72 26.36 -5.61
CA GLY A 19 43.63 24.97 -6.00
C GLY A 19 42.19 24.47 -5.96
N ILE A 20 41.86 23.53 -6.83
CA ILE A 20 40.59 22.79 -6.74
C ILE A 20 40.56 22.10 -5.37
N PRO A 21 39.53 22.33 -4.54
CA PRO A 21 39.45 21.74 -3.21
C PRO A 21 39.15 20.24 -3.34
N TRP A 22 40.20 19.43 -3.51
CA TRP A 22 40.10 17.97 -3.68
C TRP A 22 39.26 17.28 -2.59
N VAL A 23 39.28 17.82 -1.37
CA VAL A 23 38.44 17.36 -0.26
C VAL A 23 36.95 17.54 -0.58
N ALA A 24 36.55 18.68 -1.14
CA ALA A 24 35.16 18.93 -1.52
C ALA A 24 34.72 18.02 -2.68
N LEU A 25 35.60 17.76 -3.64
CA LEU A 25 35.33 16.79 -4.72
C LEU A 25 35.14 15.36 -4.17
N LEU A 26 36.01 14.92 -3.26
CA LEU A 26 35.90 13.61 -2.64
C LEU A 26 34.61 13.48 -1.81
N LEU A 27 34.28 14.50 -1.01
CA LEU A 27 33.03 14.55 -0.26
C LEU A 27 31.80 14.55 -1.19
N GLY A 28 31.83 15.32 -2.28
CA GLY A 28 30.78 15.34 -3.28
C GLY A 28 30.60 13.98 -3.95
N GLY A 29 31.70 13.31 -4.29
CA GLY A 29 31.68 11.95 -4.85
C GLY A 29 31.10 10.92 -3.87
N LEU A 30 31.52 10.95 -2.59
CA LEU A 30 30.97 10.07 -1.55
C LEU A 30 29.48 10.34 -1.31
N ALA A 31 29.07 11.61 -1.26
CA ALA A 31 27.66 11.98 -1.13
C ALA A 31 26.83 11.48 -2.31
N LEU A 32 27.34 11.61 -3.54
CA LEU A 32 26.68 11.09 -4.74
C LEU A 32 26.52 9.57 -4.66
N ILE A 33 27.57 8.82 -4.30
CA ILE A 33 27.52 7.37 -4.14
C ILE A 33 26.47 7.00 -3.09
N PHE A 34 26.46 7.70 -1.95
CA PHE A 34 25.47 7.47 -0.89
C PHE A 34 24.04 7.69 -1.40
N VAL A 35 23.77 8.78 -2.11
CA VAL A 35 22.44 9.05 -2.69
C VAL A 35 22.04 8.00 -3.72
N VAL A 36 22.97 7.51 -4.54
CA VAL A 36 22.66 6.45 -5.52
C VAL A 36 22.32 5.13 -4.84
N LEU A 37 22.98 4.80 -3.72
CA LEU A 37 22.74 3.55 -2.99
C LEU A 37 21.49 3.59 -2.10
N VAL A 38 21.25 4.71 -1.43
CA VAL A 38 20.19 4.85 -0.41
C VAL A 38 18.94 5.54 -0.97
N GLY A 39 19.11 6.47 -1.91
CA GLY A 39 18.04 7.25 -2.51
C GLY A 39 16.90 6.40 -3.08
N PRO A 40 17.17 5.36 -3.90
CA PRO A 40 16.10 4.50 -4.43
C PRO A 40 15.27 3.81 -3.35
N ARG A 41 15.88 3.44 -2.21
CA ARG A 41 15.16 2.81 -1.09
C ARG A 41 14.22 3.80 -0.41
N VAL A 42 14.71 5.02 -0.14
CA VAL A 42 13.90 6.08 0.47
C VAL A 42 12.77 6.48 -0.46
N VAL A 43 13.04 6.65 -1.76
CA VAL A 43 12.03 6.97 -2.78
C VAL A 43 11.00 5.85 -2.89
N GLY A 44 11.41 4.58 -2.88
CA GLY A 44 10.49 3.44 -2.93
C GLY A 44 9.55 3.37 -1.72
N VAL A 45 10.05 3.68 -0.51
CA VAL A 45 9.21 3.76 0.69
C VAL A 45 8.23 4.92 0.61
N LEU A 46 8.71 6.12 0.25
CA LEU A 46 7.85 7.31 0.09
C LEU A 46 6.78 7.09 -0.98
N PHE A 47 7.14 6.45 -2.09
CA PHE A 47 6.20 6.12 -3.15
C PHE A 47 5.12 5.15 -2.66
N GLY A 48 5.49 4.12 -1.90
CA GLY A 48 4.52 3.19 -1.30
C GLY A 48 3.53 3.87 -0.34
N ILE A 49 3.96 4.91 0.38
CA ILE A 49 3.07 5.69 1.26
C ILE A 49 2.13 6.59 0.45
N MET A 50 2.64 7.26 -0.60
CA MET A 50 1.84 8.19 -1.40
C MET A 50 0.85 7.49 -2.33
N ALA A 51 1.24 6.33 -2.87
CA ALA A 51 0.48 5.58 -3.87
C ALA A 51 0.50 4.08 -3.53
N PRO A 52 -0.17 3.66 -2.44
CA PRO A 52 -0.31 2.25 -2.13
C PRO A 52 -1.08 1.54 -3.26
N PRO A 53 -0.79 0.25 -3.51
CA PRO A 53 -1.49 -0.51 -4.53
C PRO A 53 -3.01 -0.52 -4.26
N GLU A 54 -3.78 -0.49 -5.33
CA GLU A 54 -5.23 -0.64 -5.25
C GLU A 54 -5.61 -2.13 -5.14
N PRO A 55 -6.68 -2.48 -4.42
CA PRO A 55 -7.18 -3.84 -4.40
C PRO A 55 -7.70 -4.23 -5.80
N PRO A 56 -7.72 -5.52 -6.14
CA PRO A 56 -8.22 -5.95 -7.45
C PRO A 56 -9.71 -5.64 -7.60
N VAL A 57 -10.09 -4.96 -8.69
CA VAL A 57 -11.48 -4.62 -8.98
C VAL A 57 -11.96 -5.43 -10.19
N PRO A 58 -13.09 -6.16 -10.09
CA PRO A 58 -13.59 -6.95 -11.21
C PRO A 58 -14.06 -6.04 -12.36
N PRO A 59 -13.98 -6.51 -13.61
CA PRO A 59 -14.43 -5.72 -14.75
C PRO A 59 -15.93 -5.42 -14.64
N ASN A 60 -16.37 -4.27 -15.14
CA ASN A 60 -17.76 -3.81 -15.09
C ASN A 60 -18.32 -3.53 -13.67
N ALA A 61 -17.49 -3.55 -12.64
CA ALA A 61 -17.85 -2.97 -11.35
C ALA A 61 -17.92 -1.44 -11.45
N ARG A 62 -18.99 -0.86 -10.91
CA ARG A 62 -19.18 0.58 -10.82
C ARG A 62 -19.15 0.99 -9.36
N LEU A 63 -18.34 2.00 -9.07
CA LEU A 63 -18.20 2.54 -7.72
C LEU A 63 -19.49 3.26 -7.31
N LEU A 64 -20.04 2.89 -6.15
CA LEU A 64 -21.19 3.56 -5.54
C LEU A 64 -20.74 4.53 -4.44
N THR A 65 -19.91 4.06 -3.52
CA THR A 65 -19.39 4.87 -2.41
C THR A 65 -17.95 4.50 -2.09
N TYR A 66 -17.21 5.47 -1.55
CA TYR A 66 -15.85 5.30 -1.04
C TYR A 66 -15.76 5.99 0.33
N SER A 67 -15.26 5.27 1.33
CA SER A 67 -14.98 5.80 2.65
C SER A 67 -13.56 5.46 3.06
N ARG A 68 -12.87 6.45 3.60
CA ARG A 68 -11.57 6.28 4.25
C ARG A 68 -11.78 6.23 5.76
N GLU A 69 -11.45 5.10 6.35
CA GLU A 69 -11.38 4.97 7.79
C GLU A 69 -9.98 5.38 8.28
N ALA A 70 -9.81 5.55 9.59
CA ALA A 70 -8.52 5.91 10.15
C ALA A 70 -7.50 4.76 9.93
N TYR A 71 -6.20 5.09 10.01
CA TYR A 71 -5.09 4.13 10.03
C TYR A 71 -4.82 3.32 8.75
N GLY A 72 -5.30 3.76 7.59
CA GLY A 72 -4.99 3.11 6.30
C GLY A 72 -5.97 2.01 5.92
N VAL A 73 -7.16 2.05 6.50
CA VAL A 73 -8.31 1.24 6.07
C VAL A 73 -9.14 2.06 5.09
N ASP A 74 -9.35 1.52 3.90
CA ASP A 74 -10.23 2.09 2.88
C ASP A 74 -11.32 1.08 2.55
N VAL A 75 -12.54 1.57 2.32
CA VAL A 75 -13.68 0.74 1.92
C VAL A 75 -14.35 1.36 0.69
N TRP A 76 -14.56 0.53 -0.32
CA TRP A 76 -15.30 0.85 -1.54
C TRP A 76 -16.51 -0.07 -1.65
N THR A 77 -17.67 0.50 -1.92
CA THR A 77 -18.86 -0.29 -2.27
C THR A 77 -19.10 -0.15 -3.77
N TYR A 78 -19.23 -1.28 -4.44
CA TYR A 78 -19.49 -1.36 -5.87
C TYR A 78 -20.84 -2.00 -6.16
N ASP A 79 -21.45 -1.64 -7.30
CA ASP A 79 -22.44 -2.49 -7.98
C ASP A 79 -21.83 -3.12 -9.21
N THR A 80 -22.32 -4.29 -9.58
CA THR A 80 -21.89 -4.98 -10.80
C THR A 80 -23.04 -5.73 -11.44
N THR A 81 -22.91 -6.04 -12.73
CA THR A 81 -23.83 -6.92 -13.45
C THR A 81 -23.32 -8.36 -13.53
N GLN A 82 -22.14 -8.65 -12.97
CA GLN A 82 -21.57 -9.99 -12.91
C GLN A 82 -22.34 -10.89 -11.93
N ASP A 83 -22.33 -12.20 -12.20
CA ASP A 83 -22.86 -13.18 -11.26
C ASP A 83 -21.97 -13.27 -10.01
N ILE A 84 -22.57 -13.66 -8.89
CA ILE A 84 -21.84 -13.83 -7.63
C ILE A 84 -20.71 -14.84 -7.80
N CYS A 85 -20.95 -15.97 -8.47
CA CYS A 85 -19.94 -17.01 -8.68
C CYS A 85 -18.72 -16.49 -9.47
N ASP A 86 -18.96 -15.67 -10.50
CA ASP A 86 -17.89 -15.07 -11.31
C ASP A 86 -17.05 -14.09 -10.48
N LEU A 87 -17.68 -13.31 -9.60
CA LEU A 87 -16.97 -12.42 -8.68
C LEU A 87 -16.06 -13.21 -7.74
N VAL A 88 -16.58 -14.26 -7.12
CA VAL A 88 -15.78 -15.04 -6.17
C VAL A 88 -14.63 -15.77 -6.89
N LEU A 89 -14.88 -16.26 -8.12
CA LEU A 89 -13.83 -16.85 -8.94
C LEU A 89 -12.74 -15.81 -9.31
N PHE A 90 -13.14 -14.60 -9.71
CA PHE A 90 -12.21 -13.51 -9.99
C PHE A 90 -11.29 -13.25 -8.79
N PHE A 91 -11.81 -13.07 -7.59
CA PHE A 91 -10.98 -12.81 -6.41
C PHE A 91 -10.10 -14.02 -6.02
N LYS A 92 -10.57 -15.25 -6.25
CA LYS A 92 -9.74 -16.46 -6.08
C LYS A 92 -8.57 -16.48 -7.07
N GLU A 93 -8.79 -16.09 -8.32
CA GLU A 93 -7.73 -15.98 -9.34
C GLU A 93 -6.71 -14.87 -9.03
N GLN A 94 -7.11 -13.84 -8.28
CA GLN A 94 -6.22 -12.80 -7.75
C GLN A 94 -5.42 -13.25 -6.51
N GLY A 95 -5.46 -14.53 -6.15
CA GLY A 95 -4.75 -15.10 -5.01
C GLY A 95 -5.49 -14.97 -3.67
N GLY A 96 -6.79 -14.65 -3.69
CA GLY A 96 -7.61 -14.61 -2.48
C GLY A 96 -7.98 -15.99 -1.96
N ASP A 97 -7.96 -16.15 -0.63
CA ASP A 97 -8.61 -17.25 0.07
C ASP A 97 -10.09 -16.91 0.26
N CYS A 98 -10.98 -17.75 -0.27
CA CYS A 98 -12.42 -17.53 -0.28
C CYS A 98 -13.12 -18.63 0.54
N PRO A 99 -13.12 -18.52 1.89
CA PRO A 99 -13.70 -19.55 2.74
C PRO A 99 -15.22 -19.67 2.55
N ILE A 100 -15.89 -18.56 2.21
CA ILE A 100 -17.34 -18.52 2.02
C ILE A 100 -17.62 -18.44 0.52
N PHE A 101 -17.77 -19.60 -0.12
CA PHE A 101 -18.24 -19.74 -1.48
C PHE A 101 -19.69 -20.21 -1.43
N PRO A 102 -20.66 -19.58 -2.13
CA PRO A 102 -21.99 -20.14 -2.20
C PRO A 102 -21.88 -21.59 -2.69
N PRO A 103 -22.54 -22.57 -2.06
CA PRO A 103 -22.36 -23.99 -2.41
C PRO A 103 -22.73 -24.29 -3.86
N ARG A 104 -23.44 -23.39 -4.53
CA ARG A 104 -23.76 -23.46 -5.96
C ARG A 104 -22.60 -23.11 -6.88
N CYS A 105 -21.61 -22.40 -6.38
CA CYS A 105 -20.46 -21.96 -7.16
C CYS A 105 -19.32 -23.01 -7.06
N ALA A 106 -19.28 -23.86 -6.01
CA ALA A 106 -18.22 -24.83 -5.81
C ALA A 106 -18.31 -26.03 -6.76
N THR A 107 -17.18 -26.42 -7.36
CA THR A 107 -16.99 -27.78 -7.88
C THR A 107 -16.78 -28.72 -6.69
N LYS A 108 -17.43 -29.90 -6.70
CA LYS A 108 -17.56 -30.99 -5.70
C LYS A 108 -16.50 -31.24 -4.58
N THR A 109 -15.36 -30.58 -4.57
CA THR A 109 -14.20 -30.86 -3.70
C THR A 109 -14.00 -29.83 -2.58
N ASP A 110 -14.71 -28.70 -2.58
CA ASP A 110 -14.47 -27.63 -1.61
C ASP A 110 -15.33 -27.82 -0.33
N SER A 111 -14.66 -28.06 0.79
CA SER A 111 -15.29 -28.07 2.13
C SER A 111 -15.71 -26.66 2.53
N VAL A 112 -17.01 -26.47 2.78
CA VAL A 112 -17.61 -25.18 3.19
C VAL A 112 -17.45 -24.99 4.71
N PRO A 113 -16.62 -24.07 5.20
CA PRO A 113 -16.61 -23.68 6.61
C PRO A 113 -17.93 -23.03 7.04
N GLN A 114 -18.25 -23.14 8.34
CA GLN A 114 -19.45 -22.53 8.93
C GLN A 114 -19.45 -21.01 8.71
N SER A 115 -20.51 -20.53 8.05
CA SER A 115 -20.66 -19.15 7.58
C SER A 115 -20.85 -18.15 8.72
N SER A 116 -20.27 -16.95 8.57
CA SER A 116 -20.81 -15.75 9.22
C SER A 116 -22.25 -15.53 8.72
N PRO A 117 -23.25 -15.38 9.60
CA PRO A 117 -24.66 -15.32 9.21
C PRO A 117 -25.00 -14.09 8.32
N ASP A 118 -24.12 -13.10 8.27
CA ASP A 118 -24.36 -11.83 7.59
C ASP A 118 -23.72 -11.71 6.20
N LEU A 119 -22.93 -12.71 5.78
CA LEU A 119 -22.19 -12.70 4.52
C LEU A 119 -22.60 -13.86 3.60
N ILE A 120 -22.79 -13.55 2.32
CA ILE A 120 -23.05 -14.54 1.25
C ILE A 120 -21.75 -15.13 0.74
N ALA A 121 -20.75 -14.26 0.58
CA ALA A 121 -19.42 -14.62 0.12
C ALA A 121 -18.38 -13.67 0.72
N GLN A 122 -17.18 -14.19 0.93
CA GLN A 122 -16.03 -13.44 1.41
C GLN A 122 -14.76 -14.02 0.80
N CYS A 123 -13.88 -13.14 0.35
CA CYS A 123 -12.51 -13.48 -0.04
C CYS A 123 -11.53 -12.52 0.63
N VAL A 124 -10.38 -13.01 1.02
CA VAL A 124 -9.30 -12.22 1.61
C VAL A 124 -8.02 -12.54 0.86
N GLY A 125 -7.28 -11.51 0.45
CA GLY A 125 -5.97 -11.68 -0.15
C GLY A 125 -4.95 -10.72 0.41
N ASP A 126 -3.71 -11.19 0.46
CA ASP A 126 -2.57 -10.45 1.00
C ASP A 126 -1.64 -10.06 -0.15
N MET A 127 -1.02 -8.88 -0.03
CA MET A 127 -0.07 -8.35 -1.00
C MET A 127 1.05 -7.61 -0.27
N GLU A 128 2.29 -7.96 -0.58
CA GLU A 128 3.47 -7.22 -0.11
C GLU A 128 3.84 -6.13 -1.13
N PHE A 129 4.19 -4.94 -0.65
CA PHE A 129 4.66 -3.85 -1.51
C PHE A 129 5.68 -2.99 -0.76
N SER A 130 6.87 -2.81 -1.36
CA SER A 130 7.98 -2.09 -0.71
C SER A 130 8.38 -2.74 0.62
N VAL A 131 8.28 -2.03 1.75
CA VAL A 131 8.48 -2.55 3.11
C VAL A 131 7.15 -2.76 3.87
N PHE A 132 6.02 -2.61 3.17
CA PHE A 132 4.68 -2.68 3.73
C PHE A 132 3.95 -3.92 3.20
N ALA A 133 2.84 -4.23 3.85
CA ALA A 133 1.90 -5.22 3.36
C ALA A 133 0.50 -4.61 3.32
N MET A 134 -0.36 -5.19 2.49
CA MET A 134 -1.76 -4.86 2.37
C MET A 134 -2.58 -6.14 2.44
N ARG A 135 -3.69 -6.11 3.16
CA ARG A 135 -4.75 -7.11 3.04
C ARG A 135 -5.94 -6.45 2.38
N TRP A 136 -6.44 -7.07 1.31
CA TRP A 136 -7.71 -6.70 0.73
C TRP A 136 -8.76 -7.74 1.09
N GLN A 137 -10.01 -7.29 1.25
CA GLN A 137 -11.13 -8.15 1.57
C GLN A 137 -12.31 -7.79 0.68
N PHE A 138 -12.82 -8.80 -0.01
CA PHE A 138 -14.08 -8.77 -0.73
C PHE A 138 -15.16 -9.38 0.13
N ALA A 139 -16.33 -8.74 0.23
CA ALA A 139 -17.47 -9.24 0.97
C ALA A 139 -18.79 -8.89 0.29
N ILE A 140 -19.71 -9.85 0.21
CA ILE A 140 -21.09 -9.62 -0.20
C ILE A 140 -21.98 -9.80 1.02
N PRO A 141 -22.52 -8.71 1.61
CA PRO A 141 -23.42 -8.84 2.75
C PRO A 141 -24.81 -9.28 2.29
N VAL A 142 -25.51 -10.06 3.12
CA VAL A 142 -26.85 -10.62 2.80
C VAL A 142 -27.88 -9.54 2.46
N ARG A 143 -27.76 -8.35 3.08
CA ARG A 143 -28.62 -7.18 2.82
C ARG A 143 -28.45 -6.56 1.42
N SER A 144 -27.39 -6.92 0.70
CA SER A 144 -27.02 -6.33 -0.59
C SER A 144 -27.48 -7.14 -1.80
N ILE A 145 -28.33 -8.15 -1.60
CA ILE A 145 -28.91 -8.95 -2.69
C ILE A 145 -29.95 -8.09 -3.43
N SER A 146 -29.50 -7.44 -4.51
CA SER A 146 -30.40 -6.96 -5.55
C SER A 146 -30.33 -7.92 -6.73
N PRO A 147 -31.47 -8.46 -7.22
CA PRO A 147 -31.48 -9.49 -8.27
C PRO A 147 -30.95 -9.02 -9.61
N GLN A 148 -30.80 -7.70 -9.83
CA GLN A 148 -30.32 -7.15 -11.09
C GLN A 148 -28.87 -6.66 -11.00
N ARG A 149 -28.42 -6.26 -9.82
CA ARG A 149 -27.10 -5.64 -9.59
C ARG A 149 -26.60 -5.94 -8.19
N PRO A 150 -25.93 -7.10 -7.98
CA PRO A 150 -25.32 -7.39 -6.69
C PRO A 150 -24.39 -6.24 -6.27
N ARG A 151 -24.44 -5.89 -4.99
CA ARG A 151 -23.50 -4.95 -4.38
C ARG A 151 -22.51 -5.71 -3.52
N PHE A 152 -21.26 -5.30 -3.57
CA PHE A 152 -20.20 -5.86 -2.75
C PHE A 152 -19.35 -4.75 -2.17
N ASP A 153 -18.80 -5.03 -0.99
CA ASP A 153 -17.82 -4.19 -0.35
C ASP A 153 -16.43 -4.78 -0.64
N LEU A 154 -15.52 -3.92 -1.06
CA LEU A 154 -14.11 -4.20 -1.20
C LEU A 154 -13.40 -3.29 -0.20
N SER A 155 -12.65 -3.85 0.73
CA SER A 155 -11.82 -3.08 1.64
C SER A 155 -10.35 -3.39 1.44
N ARG A 156 -9.48 -2.44 1.79
CA ARG A 156 -8.06 -2.71 2.02
C ARG A 156 -7.65 -2.16 3.37
N GLU A 157 -6.67 -2.81 3.96
CA GLU A 157 -5.93 -2.36 5.13
C GLU A 157 -4.43 -2.40 4.83
N ILE A 158 -3.73 -1.31 5.13
CA ILE A 158 -2.27 -1.21 4.96
C ILE A 158 -1.57 -1.44 6.30
N PHE A 159 -0.68 -2.43 6.32
CA PHE A 159 0.18 -2.74 7.44
C PHE A 159 1.53 -2.05 7.26
N TRP A 160 1.65 -0.89 7.92
CA TRP A 160 2.84 -0.03 7.83
C TRP A 160 4.10 -0.64 8.45
N THR A 161 4.00 -1.73 9.23
CA THR A 161 5.16 -2.48 9.72
C THR A 161 5.60 -3.58 8.76
N GLY A 162 4.79 -3.90 7.76
CA GLY A 162 4.98 -5.06 6.88
C GLY A 162 4.45 -6.38 7.45
N ASP A 163 4.07 -6.41 8.73
CA ASP A 163 3.57 -7.63 9.37
C ASP A 163 2.08 -7.82 9.10
N LEU A 164 1.74 -8.95 8.48
CA LEU A 164 0.35 -9.36 8.28
C LEU A 164 -0.14 -10.15 9.50
N PRO A 165 -1.10 -9.62 10.29
CA PRO A 165 -1.72 -10.41 11.34
C PRO A 165 -2.48 -11.59 10.70
N PRO A 166 -2.71 -12.69 11.45
CA PRO A 166 -3.59 -13.76 10.97
C PRO A 166 -4.96 -13.18 10.62
N ALA A 167 -5.54 -13.64 9.51
CA ALA A 167 -6.88 -13.22 9.11
C ALA A 167 -7.87 -13.55 10.22
N SER A 168 -8.65 -12.56 10.67
CA SER A 168 -9.78 -12.77 11.57
C SER A 168 -10.84 -13.55 10.81
N ARG A 169 -10.88 -14.87 11.04
CA ARG A 169 -11.93 -15.76 10.52
C ARG A 169 -13.16 -15.73 11.42
#